data_AF-A0A9Q8QC88-F1
#
_entry.id   AF-A0A9Q8QC88-F1
#
_cell.length_a   1.000
_cell.length_b   1.000
_cell.length_c   1.000
_cell.angle_alpha   90.00
_cell.angle_beta   90.00
_cell.angle_gamma   90.00
#
_symmetry.space_group_name_H-M   'P 1'
#
loop_
_entity.id
_entity.type
_entity.pdbx_description
1 polymer ?
#
loop_
_entity_poly.entity_id
_entity_poly.type
_entity_poly.pdbx_seq_one_letter_code
_entity_poly.pdbx_strand_id
1 'polypeptide(L)'
;MLLQAMAGFRSIGAPEQSVTHAFQFVTNLFLYNDLVRSTSLRTTTFSDFYLAQGHIDPAGVAGVAGVAGVAGPCGNAGDRDLRRFVFPRLITRITAGDLTVTDQEIAEWDGALGWLPSFSLAPPLDLDPYEHIPTASRDIVTNPRYRRLESFTCPNEWIEQRITSELYRIAGTIYRKQCVARVEGPFSTRPWTDDAWMGNLPLWAVQLIDLLPPDSAFQNTLLWPIGIVAKELTAIHDVERASITRALEALEKRFQMRHFLRARQHLHAHWAMCDQGYAFNGGDILCG
;
A
#
# COMPACT_ATOMS: atom_id res chain seq x y z
N MET A 1 6.05 -11.96 26.35
CA MET A 1 7.49 -12.11 26.07
C MET A 1 7.74 -12.05 24.56
N LEU A 2 7.65 -10.87 23.95
CA LEU A 2 8.12 -10.61 22.57
C LEU A 2 8.39 -9.09 22.38
N LEU A 3 8.78 -8.43 23.47
CA LEU A 3 9.17 -7.02 23.52
C LEU A 3 10.60 -6.84 24.08
N GLN A 4 11.39 -7.92 24.16
CA GLN A 4 12.75 -7.90 24.70
C GLN A 4 13.80 -8.60 23.82
N ALA A 5 13.45 -9.14 22.65
CA ALA A 5 14.43 -9.78 21.76
C ALA A 5 15.16 -8.81 20.81
N MET A 6 14.96 -7.49 20.96
CA MET A 6 15.63 -6.48 20.12
C MET A 6 16.43 -5.44 20.92
N ALA A 7 16.66 -5.66 22.22
CA ALA A 7 17.44 -4.76 23.06
C ALA A 7 18.76 -5.41 23.52
N GLY A 8 19.86 -5.08 22.83
CA GLY A 8 21.26 -5.32 23.24
C GLY A 8 22.15 -5.46 22.01
N PHE A 9 23.08 -4.56 21.68
CA PHE A 9 24.04 -3.85 22.53
C PHE A 9 24.50 -2.49 21.93
N ARG A 10 24.37 -1.42 22.75
CA ARG A 10 25.17 -0.17 22.92
C ARG A 10 25.52 0.71 21.69
N SER A 11 24.92 1.91 21.61
CA SER A 11 25.44 3.26 22.00
C SER A 11 26.37 3.87 20.94
N ILE A 12 26.08 5.00 20.30
CA ILE A 12 25.95 6.37 20.85
C ILE A 12 25.10 7.23 19.87
N GLY A 13 24.15 8.02 20.39
CA GLY A 13 23.58 9.19 19.71
C GLY A 13 22.06 9.19 19.53
N ALA A 14 21.33 9.88 20.42
CA ALA A 14 19.89 10.09 20.31
C ALA A 14 19.54 11.01 19.12
N PRO A 15 18.63 10.58 18.22
CA PRO A 15 17.28 11.18 18.17
C PRO A 15 16.13 10.19 17.89
N GLU A 16 16.26 8.89 18.21
CA GLU A 16 15.30 7.84 17.81
C GLU A 16 13.96 7.77 18.60
N GLN A 17 13.83 8.48 19.72
CA GLN A 17 12.67 8.31 20.61
C GLN A 17 11.36 8.96 20.10
N SER A 18 11.42 9.98 19.24
CA SER A 18 10.22 10.69 18.78
C SER A 18 9.47 9.96 17.66
N VAL A 19 10.20 9.22 16.81
CA VAL A 19 9.66 8.48 15.67
C VAL A 19 8.87 7.26 16.16
N THR A 20 9.40 6.56 17.16
CA THR A 20 8.79 5.36 17.75
C THR A 20 7.41 5.64 18.38
N HIS A 21 7.24 6.80 19.04
CA HIS A 21 5.95 7.19 19.64
C HIS A 21 4.91 7.67 18.61
N ALA A 22 5.35 8.27 17.49
CA ALA A 22 4.44 8.75 16.45
C ALA A 22 3.74 7.59 15.72
N PHE A 23 4.44 6.49 15.49
CA PHE A 23 3.86 5.29 14.86
C PHE A 23 3.07 4.42 15.84
N GLN A 24 3.33 4.52 17.14
CA GLN A 24 2.53 3.82 18.15
C GLN A 24 1.05 4.26 18.13
N PHE A 25 0.76 5.53 17.83
CA PHE A 25 -0.60 6.00 17.62
C PHE A 25 -1.27 5.33 16.41
N VAL A 26 -0.55 5.20 15.30
CA VAL A 26 -1.05 4.57 14.07
C VAL A 26 -1.31 3.08 14.30
N THR A 27 -0.39 2.38 14.97
CA THR A 27 -0.57 0.99 15.39
C THR A 27 -1.77 0.82 16.32
N ASN A 28 -1.92 1.68 17.32
CA ASN A 28 -3.07 1.65 18.23
C ASN A 28 -4.39 1.96 17.51
N LEU A 29 -4.38 2.84 16.50
CA LEU A 29 -5.54 3.13 15.67
C LEU A 29 -5.95 1.89 14.86
N PHE A 30 -4.99 1.15 14.28
CA PHE A 30 -5.27 -0.10 13.56
C PHE A 30 -5.80 -1.19 14.49
N LEU A 31 -5.21 -1.36 15.68
CA LEU A 31 -5.67 -2.32 16.68
C LEU A 31 -7.07 -1.98 17.22
N TYR A 32 -7.33 -0.70 17.50
CA TYR A 32 -8.66 -0.23 17.90
C TYR A 32 -9.69 -0.47 16.79
N ASN A 33 -9.31 -0.20 15.54
CA ASN A 33 -10.20 -0.39 14.42
C ASN A 33 -10.57 -1.87 14.20
N ASP A 34 -9.57 -2.75 14.29
CA ASP A 34 -9.75 -4.19 14.25
C ASP A 34 -10.70 -4.68 15.36
N LEU A 35 -10.58 -4.12 16.57
CA LEU A 35 -11.48 -4.42 17.69
C LEU A 35 -12.91 -3.91 17.45
N VAL A 36 -13.08 -2.68 16.96
CA VAL A 36 -14.41 -2.13 16.65
C VAL A 36 -15.09 -2.97 15.57
N ARG A 37 -14.35 -3.37 14.54
CA ARG A 37 -14.89 -4.20 13.46
C ARG A 37 -15.21 -5.62 13.93
N SER A 38 -14.32 -6.26 14.69
CA SER A 38 -14.54 -7.62 15.21
C SER A 38 -15.76 -7.69 16.11
N THR A 39 -15.95 -6.70 16.98
CA THR A 39 -17.12 -6.61 17.86
C THR A 39 -18.40 -6.25 17.11
N SER A 40 -18.34 -5.30 16.18
CA SER A 40 -19.53 -4.81 15.46
C SER A 40 -20.03 -5.79 14.39
N LEU A 41 -19.11 -6.45 13.69
CA LEU A 41 -19.43 -7.38 12.60
C LEU A 41 -19.29 -8.86 13.01
N ARG A 42 -18.91 -9.16 14.26
CA ARG A 42 -18.61 -10.52 14.75
C ARG A 42 -17.58 -11.27 13.89
N THR A 43 -16.56 -10.53 13.44
CA THR A 43 -15.48 -11.04 12.59
C THR A 43 -14.24 -11.37 13.44
N THR A 44 -13.35 -12.21 12.94
CA THR A 44 -12.07 -12.52 13.63
C THR A 44 -11.21 -11.28 13.81
N THR A 45 -10.22 -11.33 14.68
CA THR A 45 -9.28 -10.23 14.98
C THR A 45 -7.93 -10.41 14.27
N PHE A 46 -7.11 -9.37 14.26
CA PHE A 46 -5.71 -9.39 13.79
C PHE A 46 -4.87 -10.46 14.51
N SER A 47 -5.22 -10.79 15.77
CA SER A 47 -4.59 -11.88 16.51
C SER A 47 -4.87 -13.26 15.90
N ASP A 48 -6.03 -13.48 15.30
CA ASP A 48 -6.38 -14.76 14.69
C ASP A 48 -5.56 -15.03 13.42
N PHE A 49 -5.12 -13.98 12.73
CA PHE A 49 -4.24 -14.07 11.56
C PHE A 49 -2.86 -14.68 11.88
N TYR A 50 -2.24 -14.32 13.01
CA TYR A 50 -0.95 -14.92 13.42
C TYR A 50 -1.09 -16.32 14.02
N LEU A 51 -2.29 -16.68 14.45
CA LEU A 51 -2.60 -18.00 15.01
C LEU A 51 -3.07 -18.99 13.91
N ALA A 52 -3.56 -18.48 12.78
CA ALA A 52 -3.92 -19.29 11.63
C ALA A 52 -2.67 -19.86 10.94
N GLN A 53 -2.37 -21.14 11.21
CA GLN A 53 -1.28 -21.89 10.56
C GLN A 53 -1.56 -22.24 9.07
N GLY A 54 -2.43 -21.50 8.36
CA GLY A 54 -2.88 -21.81 7.01
C GLY A 54 -2.37 -20.83 5.94
N HIS A 55 -2.00 -21.36 4.77
CA HIS A 55 -1.75 -20.56 3.56
C HIS A 55 -3.01 -19.77 3.20
N ILE A 56 -2.97 -18.45 3.34
CA ILE A 56 -4.00 -17.56 2.77
C ILE A 56 -3.65 -17.37 1.29
N ASP A 57 -4.52 -17.83 0.39
CA ASP A 57 -4.41 -17.65 -1.06
C ASP A 57 -4.69 -16.18 -1.42
N PRO A 58 -3.74 -15.46 -2.05
CA PRO A 58 -3.91 -14.06 -2.43
C PRO A 58 -5.05 -13.82 -3.43
N ALA A 59 -5.41 -14.82 -4.25
CA ALA A 59 -6.45 -14.72 -5.26
C ALA A 59 -7.86 -15.07 -4.73
N GLY A 60 -7.97 -15.49 -3.46
CA GLY A 60 -9.24 -15.90 -2.87
C GLY A 60 -9.89 -17.11 -3.56
N VAL A 61 -9.13 -17.89 -4.33
CA VAL A 61 -9.58 -19.12 -4.97
C VAL A 61 -9.49 -20.22 -3.92
N ALA A 62 -10.60 -20.91 -3.68
CA ALA A 62 -10.60 -22.09 -2.82
C ALA A 62 -9.69 -23.16 -3.45
N GLY A 63 -8.46 -23.27 -2.95
CA GLY A 63 -7.59 -24.41 -3.18
C GLY A 63 -8.18 -25.66 -2.52
N VAL A 64 -9.13 -26.30 -3.19
CA VAL A 64 -9.48 -27.69 -2.90
C VAL A 64 -8.29 -28.56 -3.28
N ALA A 65 -7.50 -28.96 -2.29
CA ALA A 65 -7.10 -30.35 -2.03
C ALA A 65 -5.82 -30.42 -1.18
N GLY A 66 -5.94 -31.02 0.02
CA GLY A 66 -4.89 -31.92 0.49
C GLY A 66 -4.18 -31.62 1.80
N VAL A 67 -4.87 -31.22 2.88
CA VAL A 67 -4.49 -31.69 4.22
C VAL A 67 -5.76 -32.02 5.01
N ALA A 68 -6.03 -33.31 5.16
CA ALA A 68 -7.12 -33.82 5.97
C ALA A 68 -6.84 -33.57 7.45
N GLY A 69 -7.82 -33.01 8.15
CA GLY A 69 -7.91 -33.04 9.61
C GLY A 69 -7.97 -31.67 10.28
N VAL A 70 -9.13 -31.02 10.22
CA VAL A 70 -10.00 -30.62 11.35
C VAL A 70 -11.14 -29.80 10.73
N ALA A 71 -12.16 -30.49 10.23
CA ALA A 71 -13.39 -29.85 9.77
C ALA A 71 -14.27 -29.49 10.97
N GLY A 72 -14.16 -28.25 11.45
CA GLY A 72 -15.22 -27.60 12.23
C GLY A 72 -16.22 -26.87 11.31
N PRO A 73 -17.44 -26.54 11.75
CA PRO A 73 -18.54 -26.11 10.88
C PRO A 73 -18.40 -24.70 10.26
N CYS A 74 -17.22 -24.10 10.23
CA CYS A 74 -17.00 -22.66 9.97
C CYS A 74 -16.30 -22.37 8.62
N GLY A 75 -16.55 -23.19 7.59
CA GLY A 75 -15.71 -23.25 6.38
C GLY A 75 -15.77 -22.08 5.39
N ASN A 76 -16.70 -21.12 5.51
CA ASN A 76 -16.84 -20.05 4.48
C ASN A 76 -16.76 -18.61 5.02
N ALA A 77 -16.92 -18.39 6.33
CA ALA A 77 -16.88 -17.05 6.93
C ALA A 77 -15.48 -16.68 7.41
N GLY A 78 -14.76 -17.61 8.04
CA GLY A 78 -13.40 -17.36 8.54
C GLY A 78 -12.39 -17.06 7.43
N ASP A 79 -12.57 -17.67 6.25
CA ASP A 79 -11.67 -17.50 5.12
C ASP A 79 -11.86 -16.15 4.40
N ARG A 80 -13.08 -15.59 4.44
CA ARG A 80 -13.36 -14.21 3.96
C ARG A 80 -12.78 -13.15 4.89
N ASP A 81 -12.80 -13.40 6.20
CA ASP A 81 -12.29 -12.44 7.19
C ASP A 81 -10.76 -12.29 7.16
N LEU A 82 -10.03 -13.36 6.80
CA LEU A 82 -8.57 -13.33 6.69
C LEU A 82 -8.06 -12.56 5.46
N ARG A 83 -8.90 -12.37 4.43
CA ARG A 83 -8.53 -11.66 3.18
C ARG A 83 -8.06 -10.23 3.42
N ARG A 84 -8.65 -9.54 4.41
CA ARG A 84 -8.27 -8.17 4.78
C ARG A 84 -6.82 -8.04 5.27
N PHE A 85 -6.17 -9.16 5.59
CA PHE A 85 -4.79 -9.18 6.05
C PHE A 85 -3.80 -9.62 4.96
N VAL A 86 -4.27 -9.98 3.77
CA VAL A 86 -3.41 -10.35 2.63
C VAL A 86 -2.49 -9.19 2.28
N PHE A 87 -3.02 -7.98 2.08
CA PHE A 87 -2.19 -6.83 1.73
C PHE A 87 -1.21 -6.44 2.84
N PRO A 88 -1.61 -6.30 4.13
CA PRO A 88 -0.65 -6.12 5.22
C PRO A 88 0.46 -7.19 5.25
N ARG A 89 0.14 -8.46 4.99
CA ARG A 89 1.13 -9.56 4.89
C ARG A 89 2.10 -9.37 3.73
N LEU A 90 1.61 -8.95 2.57
CA LEU A 90 2.46 -8.66 1.41
C LEU A 90 3.45 -7.54 1.75
N ILE A 91 2.97 -6.44 2.34
CA ILE A 91 3.80 -5.29 2.71
C ILE A 91 4.83 -5.67 3.77
N THR A 92 4.48 -6.48 4.77
CA THR A 92 5.46 -6.93 5.79
C THR A 92 6.54 -7.82 5.19
N ARG A 93 6.19 -8.74 4.28
CA ARG A 93 7.16 -9.56 3.54
C ARG A 93 8.10 -8.70 2.69
N ILE A 94 7.55 -7.77 1.90
CA ILE A 94 8.33 -6.83 1.08
C ILE A 94 9.29 -6.02 1.96
N THR A 95 8.81 -5.52 3.09
CA THR A 95 9.62 -4.71 4.03
C THR A 95 10.71 -5.55 4.71
N ALA A 96 10.45 -6.84 4.96
CA ALA A 96 11.44 -7.78 5.47
C ALA A 96 12.50 -8.18 4.42
N GLY A 97 12.40 -7.67 3.19
CA GLY A 97 13.33 -7.97 2.09
C GLY A 97 13.06 -9.31 1.41
N ASP A 98 11.84 -9.85 1.52
CA ASP A 98 11.45 -11.07 0.83
C ASP A 98 11.33 -10.83 -0.69
N LEU A 99 12.36 -11.23 -1.44
CA LEU A 99 12.43 -11.09 -2.90
C LEU A 99 11.50 -12.06 -3.65
N THR A 100 10.86 -13.01 -2.95
CA THR A 100 9.92 -13.96 -3.59
C THR A 100 8.57 -13.34 -3.91
N VAL A 101 8.26 -12.18 -3.33
CA VAL A 101 7.03 -11.43 -3.64
C VAL A 101 7.13 -10.84 -5.05
N THR A 102 6.13 -11.13 -5.89
CA THR A 102 6.08 -10.71 -7.29
C THR A 102 5.04 -9.61 -7.55
N ASP A 103 5.17 -8.88 -8.66
CA ASP A 103 4.12 -7.93 -9.09
C ASP A 103 2.79 -8.65 -9.36
N GLN A 104 2.84 -9.91 -9.79
CA GLN A 104 1.66 -10.73 -10.03
C GLN A 104 0.91 -11.05 -8.74
N GLU A 105 1.62 -11.38 -7.66
CA GLU A 105 1.02 -11.65 -6.34
C GLU A 105 0.28 -10.40 -5.80
N ILE A 106 0.81 -9.20 -6.07
CA ILE A 106 0.17 -7.93 -5.71
C ILE A 106 -1.02 -7.66 -6.64
N ALA A 107 -0.91 -8.00 -7.93
CA ALA A 107 -1.99 -7.80 -8.90
C ALA A 107 -3.22 -8.68 -8.62
N GLU A 108 -2.98 -9.93 -8.20
CA GLU A 108 -4.02 -10.92 -7.87
C GLU A 108 -4.74 -10.66 -6.54
N TRP A 109 -4.21 -9.77 -5.69
CA TRP A 109 -4.87 -9.37 -4.45
C TRP A 109 -6.27 -8.84 -4.72
N ASP A 110 -7.25 -9.29 -3.94
CA ASP A 110 -8.67 -8.99 -4.09
C ASP A 110 -9.11 -7.54 -3.77
N GLY A 111 -8.20 -6.66 -3.35
CA GLY A 111 -8.53 -5.29 -2.99
C GLY A 111 -9.12 -5.12 -1.58
N ALA A 112 -9.12 -6.16 -0.74
CA ALA A 112 -9.70 -6.09 0.61
C ALA A 112 -8.92 -5.13 1.54
N LEU A 113 -9.43 -3.91 1.68
CA LEU A 113 -8.88 -2.85 2.54
C LEU A 113 -9.51 -2.80 3.94
N GLY A 114 -10.12 -3.89 4.39
CA GLY A 114 -10.93 -3.92 5.60
C GLY A 114 -10.21 -3.62 6.92
N TRP A 115 -8.88 -3.51 6.90
CA TRP A 115 -8.02 -3.10 8.01
C TRP A 115 -7.91 -1.56 8.15
N LEU A 116 -8.35 -0.79 7.15
CA LEU A 116 -8.35 0.67 7.18
C LEU A 116 -9.64 1.23 7.80
N PRO A 117 -9.57 2.34 8.57
CA PRO A 117 -10.73 2.88 9.25
C PRO A 117 -11.96 3.20 8.40
N SER A 118 -11.77 3.71 7.19
CA SER A 118 -12.89 4.03 6.29
C SER A 118 -13.53 2.79 5.64
N PHE A 119 -12.87 1.65 5.72
CA PHE A 119 -13.35 0.38 5.16
C PHE A 119 -13.90 -0.56 6.22
N SER A 120 -13.78 -0.22 7.51
CA SER A 120 -14.13 -1.09 8.64
C SER A 120 -15.61 -1.48 8.66
N LEU A 121 -16.47 -0.53 8.32
CA LEU A 121 -17.93 -0.71 8.29
C LEU A 121 -18.49 -0.59 6.87
N ALA A 122 -17.63 -0.40 5.86
CA ALA A 122 -18.05 -0.41 4.48
C ALA A 122 -18.54 -1.82 4.11
N PRO A 123 -19.60 -1.94 3.29
CA PRO A 123 -19.96 -3.24 2.75
C PRO A 123 -18.75 -3.85 2.02
N PRO A 124 -18.55 -5.17 2.11
CA PRO A 124 -17.52 -5.84 1.32
C PRO A 124 -17.71 -5.47 -0.16
N LEU A 125 -16.60 -5.22 -0.86
CA LEU A 125 -16.65 -5.09 -2.30
C LEU A 125 -17.23 -6.38 -2.89
N ASP A 126 -18.28 -6.26 -3.70
CA ASP A 126 -18.78 -7.40 -4.47
C ASP A 126 -17.66 -7.92 -5.35
N LEU A 127 -17.40 -9.23 -5.26
CA LEU A 127 -16.39 -9.96 -6.03
C LEU A 127 -16.78 -10.13 -7.51
N ASP A 128 -17.66 -9.28 -8.01
CA ASP A 128 -17.99 -9.27 -9.43
C ASP A 128 -16.68 -9.06 -10.20
N PRO A 129 -16.38 -9.95 -11.16
CA PRO A 129 -15.14 -9.87 -11.91
C PRO A 129 -15.11 -8.53 -12.64
N TYR A 130 -14.27 -7.63 -12.17
CA TYR A 130 -14.01 -6.34 -12.80
C TYR A 130 -12.57 -6.32 -13.31
N GLU A 131 -12.35 -5.62 -14.41
CA GLU A 131 -11.03 -5.56 -15.04
C GLU A 131 -10.08 -4.72 -14.16
N HIS A 132 -9.05 -5.36 -13.61
CA HIS A 132 -7.99 -4.69 -12.84
C HIS A 132 -7.05 -3.90 -13.77
N ILE A 133 -6.46 -2.83 -13.24
CA ILE A 133 -5.34 -2.19 -13.95
C ILE A 133 -4.20 -3.22 -13.99
N PRO A 134 -3.62 -3.52 -15.17
CA PRO A 134 -2.64 -4.59 -15.33
C PRO A 134 -1.26 -4.17 -14.80
N THR A 135 -1.14 -3.97 -13.49
CA THR A 135 0.08 -3.49 -12.81
C THR A 135 1.25 -4.47 -12.92
N ALA A 136 0.97 -5.76 -13.10
CA ALA A 136 1.98 -6.79 -13.32
C ALA A 136 2.43 -6.92 -14.79
N SER A 137 1.70 -6.35 -15.74
CA SER A 137 2.04 -6.46 -17.15
C SER A 137 3.07 -5.40 -17.54
N ARG A 138 4.35 -5.82 -17.62
CA ARG A 138 5.46 -4.95 -18.01
C ARG A 138 5.20 -4.22 -19.33
N ASP A 139 4.75 -4.95 -20.35
CA ASP A 139 4.53 -4.40 -21.70
C ASP A 139 3.51 -3.27 -21.71
N ILE A 140 2.54 -3.30 -20.79
CA ILE A 140 1.53 -2.24 -20.65
C ILE A 140 2.07 -1.10 -19.78
N VAL A 141 2.71 -1.42 -18.65
CA VAL A 141 3.28 -0.45 -17.71
C VAL A 141 4.32 0.46 -18.36
N THR A 142 5.19 -0.07 -19.23
CA THR A 142 6.24 0.74 -19.88
C THR A 142 5.81 1.38 -21.19
N ASN A 143 4.63 1.04 -21.71
CA ASN A 143 4.22 1.49 -23.03
C ASN A 143 3.57 2.89 -22.96
N PRO A 144 4.10 3.88 -23.70
CA PRO A 144 3.62 5.25 -23.64
C PRO A 144 2.18 5.43 -24.13
N ARG A 145 1.62 4.46 -24.86
CA ARG A 145 0.22 4.49 -25.31
C ARG A 145 -0.77 4.37 -24.15
N TYR A 146 -0.38 3.73 -23.05
CA TYR A 146 -1.24 3.51 -21.89
C TYR A 146 -1.01 4.54 -20.78
N ARG A 147 -0.60 5.78 -21.09
CA ARG A 147 -0.37 6.81 -20.06
C ARG A 147 -1.65 7.26 -19.33
N ARG A 148 -2.82 7.08 -19.93
CA ARG A 148 -4.11 7.52 -19.37
C ARG A 148 -4.95 6.33 -18.94
N LEU A 149 -5.66 6.46 -17.81
CA LEU A 149 -6.61 5.46 -17.33
C LEU A 149 -7.74 5.21 -18.34
N GLU A 150 -8.09 6.21 -19.16
CA GLU A 150 -9.06 6.10 -20.27
C GLU A 150 -8.70 5.01 -21.30
N SER A 151 -7.43 4.59 -21.34
CA SER A 151 -6.97 3.52 -22.23
C SER A 151 -7.38 2.12 -21.76
N PHE A 152 -7.90 1.99 -20.53
CA PHE A 152 -8.43 0.75 -19.98
C PHE A 152 -9.96 0.74 -20.09
N THR A 153 -10.52 -0.39 -20.53
CA THR A 153 -11.97 -0.60 -20.65
C THR A 153 -12.60 -0.77 -19.27
N CYS A 154 -13.13 0.29 -18.67
CA CYS A 154 -14.11 0.13 -17.58
C CYS A 154 -15.22 1.17 -17.71
N PRO A 155 -16.35 0.84 -18.38
CA PRO A 155 -17.32 1.84 -18.79
C PRO A 155 -18.26 2.36 -17.70
N ASN A 156 -18.40 1.76 -16.52
CA ASN A 156 -19.37 2.24 -15.52
C ASN A 156 -18.93 1.89 -14.08
N GLU A 157 -18.78 2.95 -13.28
CA GLU A 157 -18.65 2.97 -11.81
C GLU A 157 -17.28 2.57 -11.23
N TRP A 158 -16.31 3.48 -11.38
CA TRP A 158 -15.25 3.66 -10.40
C TRP A 158 -15.85 4.08 -9.05
N ILE A 159 -16.42 3.11 -8.31
CA ILE A 159 -16.82 3.35 -6.92
C ILE A 159 -15.58 3.65 -6.08
N GLU A 160 -15.70 4.56 -5.11
CA GLU A 160 -14.56 5.10 -4.34
C GLU A 160 -13.69 4.00 -3.70
N GLN A 161 -14.32 2.89 -3.31
CA GLN A 161 -13.67 1.70 -2.76
C GLN A 161 -12.75 1.01 -3.78
N ARG A 162 -13.20 0.87 -5.03
CA ARG A 162 -12.40 0.28 -6.13
C ARG A 162 -11.26 1.20 -6.51
N ILE A 163 -11.49 2.52 -6.60
CA ILE A 163 -10.42 3.50 -6.85
C ILE A 163 -9.31 3.34 -5.82
N THR A 164 -9.68 3.27 -4.54
CA THR A 164 -8.71 3.14 -3.46
C THR A 164 -7.99 1.79 -3.49
N SER A 165 -8.70 0.71 -3.81
CA SER A 165 -8.09 -0.63 -3.94
C SER A 165 -7.06 -0.69 -5.07
N GLU A 166 -7.39 -0.15 -6.25
CA GLU A 166 -6.44 -0.04 -7.37
C GLU A 166 -5.25 0.87 -7.01
N LEU A 167 -5.49 1.97 -6.28
CA LEU A 167 -4.43 2.85 -5.82
C LEU A 167 -3.46 2.13 -4.86
N TYR A 168 -3.97 1.32 -3.94
CA TYR A 168 -3.14 0.50 -3.04
C TYR A 168 -2.38 -0.59 -3.79
N ARG A 169 -2.97 -1.19 -4.83
CA ARG A 169 -2.28 -2.16 -5.70
C ARG A 169 -1.11 -1.51 -6.44
N ILE A 170 -1.31 -0.32 -7.02
CA ILE A 170 -0.24 0.44 -7.67
C ILE A 170 0.84 0.83 -6.66
N ALA A 171 0.44 1.39 -5.52
CA ALA A 171 1.39 1.80 -4.47
C ALA A 171 2.19 0.61 -3.92
N GLY A 172 1.55 -0.55 -3.70
CA GLY A 172 2.23 -1.78 -3.30
C GLY A 172 3.24 -2.26 -4.34
N THR A 173 2.88 -2.19 -5.62
CA THR A 173 3.77 -2.54 -6.75
C THR A 173 4.99 -1.62 -6.79
N ILE A 174 4.78 -0.30 -6.70
CA ILE A 174 5.87 0.68 -6.64
C ILE A 174 6.74 0.44 -5.40
N TYR A 175 6.13 0.21 -4.24
CA TYR A 175 6.87 -0.03 -3.00
C TYR A 175 7.76 -1.27 -3.08
N ARG A 176 7.26 -2.38 -3.64
CA ARG A 176 8.07 -3.57 -3.92
C ARG A 176 9.28 -3.21 -4.79
N LYS A 177 9.06 -2.54 -5.93
CA LYS A 177 10.14 -2.14 -6.84
C LYS A 177 11.16 -1.21 -6.18
N GLN A 178 10.71 -0.28 -5.33
CA GLN A 178 11.59 0.58 -4.50
C GLN A 178 12.43 -0.26 -3.53
N CYS A 179 11.84 -1.25 -2.86
CA CYS A 179 12.55 -2.15 -1.95
C CYS A 179 13.59 -3.01 -2.69
N VAL A 180 13.25 -3.57 -3.84
CA VAL A 180 14.19 -4.33 -4.68
C VAL A 180 15.37 -3.44 -5.10
N ALA A 181 15.10 -2.22 -5.58
CA ALA A 181 16.14 -1.27 -5.97
C ALA A 181 17.09 -0.90 -4.81
N ARG A 182 16.58 -0.83 -3.56
CA ARG A 182 17.40 -0.57 -2.36
C ARG A 182 18.31 -1.76 -2.01
N VAL A 183 17.81 -2.98 -2.14
CA VAL A 183 18.56 -4.21 -1.83
C VAL A 183 19.65 -4.46 -2.88
N GLU A 184 19.38 -4.17 -4.15
CA GLU A 184 20.36 -4.32 -5.24
C GLU A 184 21.49 -3.27 -5.17
N GLY A 185 21.22 -2.09 -4.57
CA GLY A 185 22.20 -1.04 -4.34
C GLY A 185 22.70 -0.33 -5.62
N PRO A 186 23.25 0.89 -5.50
CA PRO A 186 23.70 1.69 -6.64
C PRO A 186 24.95 1.14 -7.36
N PHE A 187 25.60 0.10 -6.82
CA PHE A 187 26.83 -0.50 -7.33
C PHE A 187 26.67 -1.96 -7.78
N SER A 188 25.45 -2.47 -7.93
CA SER A 188 25.27 -3.79 -8.52
C SER A 188 25.79 -3.79 -9.96
N THR A 189 26.69 -4.73 -10.25
CA THR A 189 27.23 -5.00 -11.59
C THR A 189 26.23 -5.70 -12.51
N ARG A 190 25.01 -5.95 -12.03
CA ARG A 190 23.90 -6.37 -12.86
C ARG A 190 23.30 -5.12 -13.50
N PRO A 191 23.08 -5.09 -14.83
CA PRO A 191 22.29 -4.03 -15.44
C PRO A 191 20.98 -3.96 -14.64
N TRP A 192 20.56 -2.75 -14.26
CA TRP A 192 19.33 -2.49 -13.52
C TRP A 192 18.31 -3.51 -13.95
N THR A 193 17.90 -4.39 -13.02
CA THR A 193 16.96 -5.42 -13.40
C THR A 193 15.76 -4.71 -14.00
N ASP A 194 15.34 -5.15 -15.17
CA ASP A 194 14.19 -4.59 -15.89
C ASP A 194 12.92 -4.48 -15.01
N ASP A 195 12.92 -5.19 -13.89
CA ASP A 195 11.92 -5.22 -12.84
C ASP A 195 11.82 -3.93 -12.00
N ALA A 196 12.86 -3.08 -11.99
CA ALA A 196 12.88 -1.82 -11.23
C ALA A 196 12.14 -0.65 -11.92
N TRP A 197 11.73 -0.83 -13.19
CA TRP A 197 11.07 0.23 -13.95
C TRP A 197 9.65 0.47 -13.45
N MET A 198 9.39 1.71 -13.01
CA MET A 198 8.06 2.14 -12.54
C MET A 198 7.09 2.44 -13.70
N GLY A 199 7.61 2.78 -14.88
CA GLY A 199 6.81 3.08 -16.07
C GLY A 199 5.71 4.11 -15.82
N ASN A 200 4.49 3.80 -16.27
CA ASN A 200 3.31 4.65 -16.10
C ASN A 200 2.62 4.51 -14.73
N LEU A 201 3.09 3.64 -13.83
CA LEU A 201 2.44 3.38 -12.53
C LEU A 201 2.20 4.67 -11.72
N PRO A 202 3.17 5.59 -11.58
CA PRO A 202 2.94 6.81 -10.81
C PRO A 202 1.89 7.72 -11.43
N LEU A 203 1.80 7.75 -12.77
CA LEU A 203 0.81 8.55 -13.51
C LEU A 203 -0.61 8.02 -13.29
N TRP A 204 -0.78 6.70 -13.35
CA TRP A 204 -2.07 6.06 -13.07
C TRP A 204 -2.53 6.33 -11.65
N ALA A 205 -1.63 6.22 -10.66
CA ALA A 205 -1.95 6.52 -9.27
C ALA A 205 -2.38 7.98 -9.07
N VAL A 206 -1.72 8.95 -9.71
CA VAL A 206 -2.14 10.37 -9.65
C VAL A 206 -3.52 10.56 -10.25
N GLN A 207 -3.81 9.93 -11.39
CA GLN A 207 -5.13 9.99 -12.01
C GLN A 207 -6.21 9.36 -11.11
N LEU A 208 -5.92 8.25 -10.41
CA LEU A 208 -6.83 7.65 -9.43
C LEU A 208 -7.09 8.58 -8.25
N ILE A 209 -6.07 9.28 -7.75
CA ILE A 209 -6.22 10.27 -6.67
C ILE A 209 -7.14 11.41 -7.13
N ASP A 210 -6.96 11.90 -8.35
CA ASP A 210 -7.78 12.98 -8.92
C ASP A 210 -9.23 12.56 -9.22
N LEU A 211 -9.49 11.25 -9.38
CA LEU A 211 -10.84 10.70 -9.54
C LEU A 211 -11.63 10.63 -8.22
N LEU A 212 -10.97 10.64 -7.06
CA LEU A 212 -11.67 10.57 -5.77
C LEU A 212 -12.35 11.90 -5.44
N PRO A 213 -13.67 11.90 -5.13
CA PRO A 213 -14.38 13.12 -4.76
C PRO A 213 -13.72 13.82 -3.55
N PRO A 214 -13.70 15.17 -3.51
CA PRO A 214 -13.10 15.94 -2.41
C PRO A 214 -13.73 15.63 -1.04
N ASP A 215 -14.98 15.16 -1.03
CA ASP A 215 -15.76 14.82 0.16
C ASP A 215 -15.81 13.31 0.44
N SER A 216 -15.09 12.49 -0.34
CA SER A 216 -15.06 11.03 -0.16
C SER A 216 -14.59 10.62 1.24
N ALA A 217 -15.24 9.63 1.85
CA ALA A 217 -14.86 9.09 3.15
C ALA A 217 -13.50 8.34 3.12
N PHE A 218 -13.05 7.92 1.93
CA PHE A 218 -11.83 7.14 1.74
C PHE A 218 -10.58 8.01 1.60
N GLN A 219 -10.72 9.34 1.54
CA GLN A 219 -9.58 10.25 1.40
C GLN A 219 -8.54 10.15 2.53
N ASN A 220 -8.94 9.72 3.73
CA ASN A 220 -8.01 9.54 4.85
C ASN A 220 -7.01 8.40 4.63
N THR A 221 -7.23 7.51 3.65
CA THR A 221 -6.32 6.41 3.33
C THR A 221 -5.24 6.81 2.34
N LEU A 222 -5.28 8.05 1.81
CA LEU A 222 -4.40 8.49 0.73
C LEU A 222 -2.97 8.81 1.18
N LEU A 223 -2.73 9.01 2.47
CA LEU A 223 -1.42 9.41 2.97
C LEU A 223 -0.33 8.39 2.60
N TRP A 224 -0.60 7.09 2.78
CA TRP A 224 0.36 6.02 2.50
C TRP A 224 0.62 5.87 0.99
N PRO A 225 -0.41 5.72 0.11
CA PRO A 225 -0.19 5.68 -1.34
C PRO A 225 0.53 6.92 -1.89
N ILE A 226 0.14 8.13 -1.46
CA ILE A 226 0.79 9.37 -1.89
C ILE A 226 2.26 9.36 -1.49
N GLY A 227 2.58 8.98 -0.24
CA GLY A 227 3.95 8.95 0.27
C GLY A 227 4.89 8.01 -0.49
N ILE A 228 4.35 6.99 -1.15
CA ILE A 228 5.11 6.04 -1.98
C ILE A 228 5.19 6.51 -3.42
N VAL A 229 4.03 6.77 -4.04
CA VAL A 229 3.89 7.09 -5.46
C VAL A 229 4.60 8.40 -5.80
N ALA A 230 4.41 9.43 -4.97
CA ALA A 230 4.87 10.78 -5.28
C ALA A 230 6.41 10.88 -5.34
N LYS A 231 7.13 9.97 -4.69
CA LYS A 231 8.61 9.92 -4.72
C LYS A 231 9.16 9.57 -6.10
N GLU A 232 8.37 8.87 -6.92
CA GLU A 232 8.74 8.47 -8.28
C GLU A 232 8.45 9.55 -9.33
N LEU A 233 7.79 10.65 -8.94
CA LEU A 233 7.53 11.77 -9.84
C LEU A 233 8.80 12.61 -10.02
N THR A 234 9.36 12.57 -11.23
CA THR A 234 10.52 13.39 -11.67
C THR A 234 10.10 14.78 -12.18
N ALA A 235 11.07 15.64 -12.52
CA ALA A 235 10.85 16.97 -13.11
C ALA A 235 10.06 16.98 -14.43
N ILE A 236 9.90 15.83 -15.08
CA ILE A 236 9.06 15.71 -16.29
C ILE A 236 7.56 15.72 -15.92
N HIS A 237 7.23 15.41 -14.66
CA HIS A 237 5.88 15.22 -14.14
C HIS A 237 5.41 16.41 -13.30
N ASP A 238 5.70 17.64 -13.73
CA ASP A 238 5.39 18.86 -12.95
C ASP A 238 3.88 19.03 -12.71
N VAL A 239 3.05 18.64 -13.67
CA VAL A 239 1.58 18.68 -13.55
C VAL A 239 1.11 17.74 -12.45
N GLU A 240 1.63 16.52 -12.43
CA GLU A 240 1.29 15.49 -11.44
C GLU A 240 1.80 15.86 -10.05
N ARG A 241 3.03 16.41 -9.94
CA ARG A 241 3.58 16.94 -8.68
C ARG A 241 2.69 18.05 -8.11
N ALA A 242 2.21 18.95 -8.97
CA ALA A 242 1.26 20.00 -8.58
C ALA A 242 -0.09 19.41 -8.15
N SER A 243 -0.58 18.36 -8.81
CA SER A 243 -1.81 17.66 -8.41
C SER A 243 -1.70 17.05 -7.01
N ILE A 244 -0.62 16.30 -6.75
CA ILE A 244 -0.33 15.73 -5.43
C ILE A 244 -0.23 16.80 -4.35
N THR A 245 0.42 17.93 -4.66
CA THR A 245 0.55 19.05 -3.71
C THR A 245 -0.82 19.61 -3.34
N ARG A 246 -1.69 19.85 -4.33
CA ARG A 246 -3.08 20.28 -4.11
C ARG A 246 -3.89 19.26 -3.32
N ALA A 247 -3.74 17.97 -3.61
CA ALA A 247 -4.42 16.90 -2.89
C ALA A 247 -4.00 16.91 -1.41
N LEU A 248 -2.70 16.98 -1.11
CA LEU A 248 -2.20 17.03 0.28
C LEU A 248 -2.68 18.27 1.03
N GLU A 249 -2.75 19.43 0.39
CA GLU A 249 -3.31 20.65 0.99
C GLU A 249 -4.80 20.52 1.31
N ALA A 250 -5.58 19.92 0.39
CA ALA A 250 -6.99 19.65 0.63
C ALA A 250 -7.20 18.67 1.78
N LEU A 251 -6.39 17.59 1.84
CA LEU A 251 -6.41 16.61 2.92
C LEU A 251 -6.02 17.23 4.27
N GLU A 252 -4.97 18.07 4.28
CA GLU A 252 -4.56 18.83 5.47
C GLU A 252 -5.70 19.70 5.99
N LYS A 253 -6.33 20.47 5.10
CA LYS A 253 -7.44 21.37 5.46
C LYS A 253 -8.67 20.59 5.95
N ARG A 254 -8.96 19.44 5.34
CA ARG A 254 -10.14 18.63 5.68
C ARG A 254 -9.98 17.89 7.00
N PHE A 255 -8.86 17.17 7.18
CA PHE A 255 -8.64 16.32 8.35
C PHE A 255 -7.93 17.03 9.50
N GLN A 256 -7.40 18.23 9.28
CA GLN A 256 -6.66 19.02 10.28
C GLN A 256 -5.48 18.24 10.90
N MET A 257 -4.86 17.36 10.12
CA MET A 257 -3.74 16.52 10.54
C MET A 257 -2.42 17.05 9.97
N ARG A 258 -1.45 17.36 10.85
CA ARG A 258 -0.11 17.81 10.46
C ARG A 258 0.70 16.80 9.65
N HIS A 259 0.27 15.54 9.60
CA HIS A 259 0.93 14.49 8.81
C HIS A 259 0.91 14.81 7.30
N PHE A 260 -0.18 15.38 6.79
CA PHE A 260 -0.28 15.80 5.39
C PHE A 260 0.69 16.95 5.06
N LEU A 261 0.82 17.92 5.97
CA LEU A 261 1.82 18.99 5.86
C LEU A 261 3.25 18.44 5.80
N ARG A 262 3.58 17.55 6.74
CA ARG A 262 4.92 16.93 6.81
C ARG A 262 5.23 16.12 5.55
N ALA A 263 4.25 15.36 5.04
CA ALA A 263 4.40 14.61 3.81
C ALA A 263 4.68 15.55 2.62
N ARG A 264 3.93 16.65 2.49
CA ARG A 264 4.14 17.67 1.45
C ARG A 264 5.53 18.29 1.53
N GLN A 265 5.97 18.70 2.72
CA GLN A 265 7.32 19.28 2.94
C GLN A 265 8.43 18.30 2.55
N HIS A 266 8.30 17.04 2.97
CA HIS A 266 9.26 16.00 2.63
C HIS A 266 9.29 15.74 1.11
N LEU A 267 8.13 15.69 0.44
CA LEU A 267 8.07 15.51 -1.01
C LEU A 267 8.73 16.67 -1.76
N HIS A 268 8.49 17.92 -1.37
CA HIS A 268 9.17 19.06 -1.97
C HIS A 268 10.69 19.00 -1.78
N ALA A 269 11.17 18.64 -0.58
CA ALA A 269 12.59 18.48 -0.32
C ALA A 269 13.20 17.35 -1.17
N HIS A 270 12.51 16.21 -1.25
CA HIS A 270 12.91 15.06 -2.07
C HIS A 270 13.01 15.45 -3.56
N TRP A 271 11.96 16.06 -4.12
CA TRP A 271 11.96 16.51 -5.50
C TRP A 271 13.06 17.53 -5.78
N ALA A 272 13.24 18.52 -4.91
CA ALA A 272 14.30 19.52 -5.08
C ALA A 272 15.70 18.90 -5.11
N MET A 273 15.96 17.86 -4.31
CA MET A 273 17.23 17.14 -4.31
C MET A 273 17.40 16.28 -5.57
N CYS A 274 16.36 15.55 -5.97
CA CYS A 274 16.38 14.74 -7.19
C CYS A 274 16.57 15.60 -8.45
N ASP A 275 15.92 16.77 -8.52
CA ASP A 275 16.02 17.68 -9.65
C ASP A 275 17.43 18.30 -9.76
N GLN A 276 18.16 18.37 -8.64
CA GLN A 276 19.58 18.78 -8.58
C GLN A 276 20.55 17.60 -8.86
N GLY A 277 20.04 16.40 -9.12
CA GLY A 277 20.86 15.22 -9.41
C GLY A 277 21.38 14.46 -8.19
N TYR A 278 20.92 14.78 -6.98
CA TYR A 278 21.30 14.06 -5.76
C TYR A 278 20.38 12.85 -5.52
N ALA A 279 20.98 11.73 -5.10
CA ALA A 279 20.23 10.59 -4.59
C ALA A 279 19.79 10.87 -3.15
N PHE A 280 18.49 10.99 -2.90
CA PHE A 280 17.96 11.14 -1.56
C PHE A 280 17.99 9.78 -0.83
N ASN A 281 18.87 9.63 0.15
CA ASN A 281 18.84 8.51 1.10
C ASN A 281 17.70 8.72 2.11
N GLY A 282 16.46 8.68 1.62
CA GLY A 282 15.27 8.71 2.45
C GLY A 282 15.03 7.36 3.12
N GLY A 283 15.83 7.05 4.13
CA GLY A 283 15.58 5.93 5.05
C GLY A 283 14.23 6.05 5.78
N ASP A 284 13.69 7.26 5.84
CA ASP A 284 12.37 7.52 6.40
C ASP A 284 11.30 7.36 5.31
N ILE A 285 10.80 6.14 5.20
CA ILE A 285 9.43 5.95 4.73
C ILE A 285 8.58 6.74 5.74
N LEU A 286 7.88 7.78 5.28
CA LEU A 286 6.98 8.59 6.12
C LEU A 286 5.88 7.76 6.82
N CYS A 287 5.78 6.47 6.50
CA CYS A 287 4.86 5.48 7.04
C CYS A 287 5.49 4.06 7.02
N GLY A 288 6.63 3.88 7.69
CA GLY A 288 7.19 2.57 8.04
C GLY A 288 7.27 2.42 9.55
#